data_AF-A0A918G952-F1
#
_entry.id   AF-A0A918G952-F1
#
_cell.length_a   1.000
_cell.length_b   1.000
_cell.length_c   1.000
_cell.angle_alpha   90.00
_cell.angle_beta   90.00
_cell.angle_gamma   90.00
#
_symmetry.space_group_name_H-M   'P 1'
#
loop_
_entity.id
_entity.type
_entity.pdbx_description
1 polymer ?
#
loop_
_entity_poly.entity_id
_entity_poly.type
_entity_poly.pdbx_seq_one_letter_code
_entity_poly.pdbx_strand_id
1 'polypeptide(L)'
;MPLEAAPGIAFAPERRRGRLRLRLREGADPLLQATGGRLPDTADPYRLSVGLDRAGTAEYLAEEVRRALLPDRIPEGQATAYLLPGPPVPVSVRSSDGTVSFDGTRVRTD
;
A
#
# COMPACT_ATOMS: atom_id res chain seq x y z
N MET A 1 6.78 3.99 8.60
CA MET A 1 5.52 3.21 8.60
C MET A 1 5.49 2.33 9.84
N PRO A 2 4.35 2.18 10.53
CA PRO A 2 4.22 1.21 11.61
C PRO A 2 4.40 -0.22 11.10
N LEU A 3 5.18 -1.02 11.81
CA LEU A 3 5.48 -2.40 11.41
C LEU A 3 4.23 -3.29 11.39
N GLU A 4 3.33 -3.06 12.36
CA GLU A 4 2.05 -3.75 12.49
C GLU A 4 1.12 -3.59 11.27
N ALA A 5 1.35 -2.57 10.44
CA ALA A 5 0.59 -2.34 9.22
C ALA A 5 1.00 -3.28 8.09
N ALA A 6 2.26 -3.75 8.08
CA ALA A 6 2.89 -4.38 6.94
C ALA A 6 3.48 -5.76 7.30
N PRO A 7 2.64 -6.81 7.43
CA PRO A 7 3.07 -8.14 7.86
C PRO A 7 3.99 -8.88 6.88
N GLY A 8 4.27 -8.33 5.70
CA GLY A 8 5.26 -8.95 4.84
C GLY A 8 5.50 -8.24 3.53
N ILE A 9 6.47 -8.79 2.80
CA ILE A 9 6.85 -8.38 1.46
C ILE A 9 7.00 -9.63 0.60
N ALA A 10 6.70 -9.51 -0.69
CA ALA A 10 6.89 -10.57 -1.66
C ALA A 10 7.62 -10.04 -2.89
N PHE A 11 8.56 -10.83 -3.41
CA PHE A 11 9.13 -10.63 -4.73
C PHE A 11 8.47 -11.60 -5.72
N ALA A 12 8.09 -11.09 -6.89
CA ALA A 12 7.58 -11.88 -8.01
C ALA A 12 8.44 -11.63 -9.26
N PRO A 13 9.13 -12.66 -9.79
CA PRO A 13 9.85 -12.52 -11.05
C PRO A 13 8.87 -12.46 -12.24
N GLU A 14 9.18 -11.61 -13.23
CA GLU A 14 8.45 -11.50 -14.50
C GLU A 14 9.44 -11.66 -15.69
N ARG A 15 8.94 -11.84 -16.92
CA ARG A 15 9.79 -12.18 -18.10
C ARG A 15 10.90 -11.17 -18.42
N ARG A 16 10.71 -9.89 -18.08
CA ARG A 16 11.64 -8.79 -18.41
C ARG A 16 11.98 -7.87 -17.23
N ARG A 17 11.38 -8.11 -16.07
CA ARG A 17 11.47 -7.30 -14.84
C ARG A 17 11.12 -8.19 -13.65
N GLY A 18 11.29 -7.70 -12.43
CA GLY A 18 10.66 -8.27 -11.24
C GLY A 18 9.75 -7.25 -10.57
N ARG A 19 9.06 -7.67 -9.52
CA ARG A 19 8.21 -6.79 -8.73
C ARG A 19 8.29 -7.13 -7.26
N LEU A 20 8.55 -6.11 -6.45
CA LEU A 20 8.33 -6.18 -5.00
C LEU A 20 6.93 -5.68 -4.68
N ARG A 21 6.26 -6.37 -3.77
CA ARG A 21 4.95 -5.97 -3.26
C ARG A 21 4.95 -6.04 -1.74
N LEU A 22 4.67 -4.91 -1.10
CA LEU A 22 4.38 -4.85 0.32
C LEU A 22 2.96 -5.37 0.55
N ARG A 23 2.79 -6.26 1.52
CA ARG A 23 1.49 -6.78 1.96
C ARG A 23 1.11 -6.04 3.23
N LEU A 24 -0.06 -5.41 3.19
CA LEU A 24 -0.62 -4.73 4.34
C LEU A 24 -1.66 -5.60 5.04
N ARG A 25 -1.80 -5.41 6.34
CA ARG A 25 -2.89 -6.00 7.10
C ARG A 25 -4.21 -5.40 6.62
N GLU A 26 -5.24 -6.22 6.48
CA GLU A 26 -6.55 -5.76 6.05
C GLU A 26 -7.09 -4.70 7.04
N GLY A 27 -7.70 -3.63 6.52
CA GLY A 27 -8.19 -2.50 7.33
C GLY A 27 -7.10 -1.53 7.81
N ALA A 28 -5.81 -1.80 7.59
CA ALA A 28 -4.73 -0.93 8.06
C ALA A 28 -4.55 0.34 7.20
N ASP A 29 -5.08 0.35 5.97
CA ASP A 29 -4.84 1.39 4.98
C ASP A 29 -6.14 1.96 4.39
N PRO A 30 -6.38 3.27 4.51
CA PRO A 30 -7.59 3.89 3.98
C PRO A 30 -7.65 3.89 2.45
N LEU A 31 -6.50 3.94 1.75
CA LEU A 31 -6.46 3.94 0.29
C LEU A 31 -6.86 2.57 -0.28
N LEU A 32 -6.29 1.48 0.22
CA LEU A 32 -6.66 0.12 -0.19
C LEU A 32 -8.11 -0.19 0.16
N GLN A 33 -8.60 0.28 1.31
CA GLN A 33 -10.01 0.13 1.69
C GLN A 33 -10.94 0.89 0.74
N ALA A 34 -10.66 2.16 0.46
CA ALA A 34 -11.49 2.98 -0.44
C ALA A 34 -11.52 2.43 -1.87
N THR A 35 -10.42 1.84 -2.33
CA THR A 35 -10.31 1.30 -3.69
C THR A 35 -10.80 -0.16 -3.79
N GLY A 36 -11.01 -0.83 -2.65
CA GLY A 36 -11.39 -2.25 -2.61
C GLY A 36 -10.35 -3.15 -3.30
N GLY A 37 -9.07 -2.78 -3.27
CA GLY A 37 -8.00 -3.48 -3.96
C GLY A 37 -8.03 -3.39 -5.49
N ARG A 38 -8.83 -2.48 -6.07
CA ARG A 38 -8.99 -2.32 -7.52
C ARG A 38 -8.10 -1.24 -8.14
N LEU A 39 -7.06 -0.81 -7.42
CA LEU A 39 -6.06 0.09 -7.97
C LEU A 39 -5.37 -0.58 -9.17
N PRO A 40 -5.23 0.13 -10.31
CA PRO A 40 -4.33 -0.30 -11.37
C PRO A 40 -2.93 -0.52 -10.82
N ASP A 41 -2.20 -1.47 -11.39
CA ASP A 41 -0.83 -1.81 -10.97
C ASP A 41 0.13 -0.61 -10.93
N THR A 42 -0.07 0.38 -11.80
CA THR A 42 0.73 1.62 -11.88
C THR A 42 0.37 2.65 -10.83
N ALA A 43 -0.80 2.52 -10.20
CA ALA A 43 -1.32 3.40 -9.16
C ALA A 43 -1.24 2.78 -7.76
N ASP A 44 -0.80 1.52 -7.65
CA ASP A 44 -0.61 0.82 -6.38
C ASP A 44 0.72 1.26 -5.71
N PRO A 45 0.68 2.06 -4.63
CA PRO A 45 1.90 2.60 -4.01
C PRO A 45 2.71 1.53 -3.25
N TYR A 46 2.13 0.34 -3.05
CA TYR A 46 2.77 -0.77 -2.35
C TYR A 46 3.47 -1.72 -3.31
N ARG A 47 3.66 -1.30 -4.57
CA ARG A 47 4.40 -2.04 -5.60
C ARG A 47 5.62 -1.25 -6.06
N LEU A 48 6.73 -1.98 -6.20
CA LEU A 48 7.97 -1.45 -6.75
C LEU A 48 8.44 -2.34 -7.91
N SER A 49 8.60 -1.74 -9.09
CA SER A 49 9.19 -2.43 -10.24
C SER A 49 10.70 -2.60 -10.04
N VAL A 50 11.20 -3.79 -10.35
CA VAL A 50 12.60 -4.18 -10.20
C VAL A 50 13.20 -4.47 -11.58
N GLY A 51 14.37 -3.91 -11.87
CA GLY A 51 15.14 -4.25 -13.08
C GLY A 51 15.71 -5.66 -13.02
N LEU A 52 15.98 -6.28 -14.17
CA LEU A 52 16.55 -7.63 -14.23
C LEU A 52 17.91 -7.73 -13.50
N ASP A 53 18.71 -6.68 -13.61
CA ASP A 53 20.01 -6.51 -12.95
C ASP A 53 19.92 -6.53 -11.41
N ARG A 54 18.72 -6.32 -10.84
CA ARG A 54 18.48 -6.24 -9.39
C ARG A 54 17.56 -7.35 -8.86
N ALA A 55 17.18 -8.32 -9.70
CA ALA A 55 16.26 -9.38 -9.30
C ALA A 55 16.77 -10.19 -8.10
N GLY A 56 18.03 -10.62 -8.11
CA GLY A 56 18.62 -11.36 -7.00
C GLY A 56 18.68 -10.54 -5.70
N THR A 57 19.01 -9.24 -5.79
CA THR A 57 19.01 -8.34 -4.63
C THR A 57 17.60 -8.14 -4.07
N ALA A 58 16.60 -8.01 -4.94
CA ALA A 58 15.21 -7.84 -4.51
C ALA A 58 14.66 -9.11 -3.84
N GLU A 59 14.99 -10.28 -4.37
CA GLU A 59 14.63 -11.56 -3.75
C GLU A 59 15.28 -11.71 -2.38
N TYR A 60 16.59 -11.44 -2.28
CA TYR A 60 17.31 -11.43 -1.01
C TYR A 60 16.70 -10.44 -0.01
N LEU A 61 16.43 -9.21 -0.42
CA LEU A 61 15.82 -8.19 0.44
C LEU A 61 14.44 -8.64 0.95
N ALA A 62 13.61 -9.21 0.07
CA ALA A 62 12.30 -9.69 0.48
C ALA A 62 12.41 -10.80 1.53
N GLU A 63 13.38 -11.70 1.38
CA GLU A 63 13.64 -12.76 2.35
C GLU A 63 14.16 -12.22 3.69
N GLU A 64 15.12 -11.30 3.67
CA GLU A 64 15.64 -10.70 4.90
C GLU A 64 14.56 -9.94 5.67
N VAL A 65 13.69 -9.20 4.98
CA VAL A 65 12.55 -8.54 5.61
C VAL A 65 11.59 -9.56 6.21
N ARG A 66 11.26 -10.66 5.50
CA ARG A 66 10.41 -11.74 6.06
C ARG A 66 11.02 -12.34 7.32
N ARG A 67 12.34 -12.56 7.33
CA ARG A 67 13.07 -13.07 8.49
C ARG A 67 13.06 -12.09 9.65
N ALA A 68 13.27 -10.81 9.38
CA ALA A 68 13.25 -9.75 10.37
C ALA A 68 11.86 -9.57 11.00
N LEU A 69 10.78 -9.87 10.29
CA LEU A 69 9.41 -9.78 10.77
C LEU A 69 8.95 -10.98 11.62
N LEU A 70 9.67 -12.11 11.61
CA LEU A 70 9.32 -13.31 12.41
C LEU A 70 9.21 -13.04 13.92
N PRO A 71 10.10 -12.24 14.55
CA PRO A 71 10.03 -11.95 15.98
C PRO A 71 8.86 -11.04 16.36
N ASP A 72 8.39 -10.18 15.46
CA ASP A 72 7.50 -9.06 15.77
C ASP A 72 6.04 -9.46 16.05
N ARG A 73 5.70 -10.75 15.96
CA ARG A 73 4.38 -11.35 16.26
C ARG A 73 3.22 -10.41 15.93
N ILE A 74 3.17 -9.95 14.67
CA ILE A 74 2.15 -9.00 14.23
C ILE A 74 0.78 -9.62 14.50
N PRO A 75 -0.15 -8.90 15.17
CA PRO A 75 -1.47 -9.43 15.49
C PRO A 75 -2.15 -10.01 14.26
N GLU A 76 -2.64 -11.23 14.39
CA GLU A 76 -3.43 -11.89 13.36
C GLU A 76 -4.79 -11.20 13.17
N GLY A 77 -5.35 -11.28 11.97
CA GLY A 77 -6.66 -10.70 11.64
C GLY A 77 -6.61 -9.27 11.10
N GLN A 78 -7.78 -8.64 11.03
CA GLN A 78 -7.94 -7.28 10.50
C GLN A 78 -7.47 -6.23 11.51
N ALA A 79 -6.91 -5.12 11.02
CA ALA A 79 -6.64 -3.97 11.87
C ALA A 79 -7.97 -3.34 12.34
N THR A 80 -8.02 -2.92 13.60
CA THR A 80 -9.18 -2.24 14.20
C THR A 80 -9.22 -0.73 13.91
N ALA A 81 -8.13 -0.19 13.37
CA ALA A 81 -7.99 1.20 12.96
C ALA A 81 -6.99 1.30 11.80
N TYR A 82 -7.05 2.41 11.07
CA TYR A 82 -6.02 2.75 10.09
C TYR A 82 -4.68 2.94 10.80
N LEU A 83 -3.69 2.15 10.39
CA LEU A 83 -2.32 2.27 10.85
C LEU A 83 -1.49 3.15 9.92
N LEU A 84 -2.03 3.46 8.75
CA LEU A 84 -1.40 4.31 7.75
C LEU A 84 -2.15 5.63 7.60
N PRO A 85 -1.40 6.73 7.38
CA PRO A 85 -2.03 8.02 7.17
C PRO A 85 -2.87 7.98 5.88
N GLY A 86 -4.04 8.61 5.94
CA GLY A 86 -4.79 8.94 4.74
C GLY A 86 -4.05 9.95 3.85
N PRO A 87 -4.52 10.14 2.61
CA PRO A 87 -4.00 11.20 1.75
C PRO A 87 -4.11 12.56 2.45
N PRO A 88 -3.12 13.46 2.27
CA PRO A 88 -3.18 14.78 2.86
C PRO A 88 -4.39 15.55 2.33
N VAL A 89 -5.05 16.27 3.24
CA VAL A 89 -6.21 17.11 2.93
C VAL A 89 -5.77 18.56 2.65
N PRO A 90 -6.53 19.33 1.84
CA PRO A 90 -7.78 18.95 1.20
C PRO A 90 -7.58 18.05 -0.03
N VAL A 91 -8.50 17.10 -0.22
CA VAL A 91 -8.61 16.31 -1.46
C VAL A 91 -9.81 16.79 -2.26
N SER A 92 -9.64 16.98 -3.57
CA SER A 92 -10.70 17.43 -4.47
C SER A 92 -10.79 16.55 -5.71
N VAL A 93 -12.01 16.27 -6.15
CA VAL A 93 -12.30 15.58 -7.41
C VAL A 93 -13.23 16.46 -8.25
N ARG A 94 -12.91 16.60 -9.54
CA ARG A 94 -13.75 17.30 -10.51
C ARG A 94 -14.55 16.28 -11.31
N SER A 95 -15.86 16.49 -11.38
CA SER A 95 -16.79 15.79 -12.26
C SER A 95 -17.31 16.75 -13.34
N SER A 96 -18.12 16.25 -14.27
CA SER A 96 -18.87 17.10 -15.22
C SER A 96 -19.79 18.10 -14.53
N ASP A 97 -20.30 17.74 -13.36
CA ASP A 97 -21.40 18.44 -12.69
C ASP A 97 -20.92 19.37 -11.56
N GLY A 98 -19.60 19.46 -11.33
CA GLY A 98 -19.02 20.29 -10.26
C GLY A 98 -17.73 19.73 -9.68
N THR A 99 -17.26 20.36 -8.60
CA THR A 99 -16.07 19.93 -7.85
C THR A 99 -16.48 19.52 -6.43
N VAL A 100 -16.14 18.30 -6.04
CA VAL A 100 -16.26 17.82 -4.65
C VAL A 100 -14.92 18.00 -3.97
N SER A 101 -14.89 18.58 -2.78
CA SER A 101 -13.68 18.68 -1.94
C SER A 101 -13.95 18.19 -0.51
N PHE A 102 -12.92 17.63 0.12
CA PHE A 102 -12.94 17.22 1.52
C PHE A 102 -11.72 17.77 2.24
N ASP A 103 -11.95 18.52 3.32
CA ASP A 103 -10.90 19.22 4.10
C ASP A 103 -10.38 18.44 5.31
N GLY A 104 -10.80 17.19 5.48
CA GLY A 104 -10.54 16.38 6.69
C GLY A 104 -11.70 16.36 7.67
N THR A 105 -12.66 17.27 7.52
CA THR A 105 -13.80 17.45 8.42
C THR A 105 -15.13 17.57 7.68
N ARG A 106 -15.16 18.27 6.55
CA ARG A 106 -16.37 18.56 5.79
C ARG A 106 -16.18 18.26 4.32
N VAL A 107 -17.26 17.77 3.70
CA VAL A 107 -17.38 17.64 2.25
C VAL A 107 -18.08 18.88 1.70
N ARG A 108 -17.51 19.49 0.67
CA ARG A 108 -18.06 20.64 -0.06
C ARG A 108 -18.26 20.29 -1.52
N THR A 109 -19.31 20.84 -2.12
CA THR A 109 -19.65 20.74 -3.53
C THR A 109 -19.80 22.15 -4.09
N ASP A 110 -18.96 22.50 -5.07
CA ASP A 110 -19.00 23.76 -5.81
C ASP A 110 -19.36 23.53 -7.29
#